data_AF-A0A1I7YH66-F1
#
_entry.id   AF-A0A1I7YH66-F1
#
_cell.length_a   1.000
_cell.length_b   1.000
_cell.length_c   1.000
_cell.angle_alpha   90.00
_cell.angle_beta   90.00
_cell.angle_gamma   90.00
#
_symmetry.space_group_name_H-M   'P 1'
#
loop_
_entity.id
_entity.type
_entity.pdbx_description
1 polymer ?
#
loop_
_entity_poly.entity_id
_entity_poly.type
_entity_poly.pdbx_seq_one_letter_code
_entity_poly.pdbx_strand_id
1 'polypeptide(L)'
;MTCPLQVTRIHRTMENNGSGQYGSGSSGMNTDFSLDRFTQLERTLDQFQEIDAIKSQFADVKVPLELLEYLNSGKNPHIFTREMLLRTSEKNREVNGKIEVYTKFRANLLNELGHEVPEEILKYLDIRHMKEGNRK
;
A
#
# COMPACT_ATOMS: atom_id res chain seq x y z
N MET A 1 13.97 8.83 -14.95
CA MET A 1 12.94 9.57 -14.19
C MET A 1 11.88 10.17 -15.13
N THR A 2 11.21 9.33 -15.93
CA THR A 2 10.44 9.78 -17.11
C THR A 2 8.92 9.61 -16.98
N CYS A 3 8.44 8.71 -16.11
CA CYS A 3 7.03 8.36 -15.99
C CYS A 3 6.10 9.49 -15.46
N PRO A 4 6.47 10.29 -14.44
CA PRO A 4 5.60 11.38 -13.95
C PRO A 4 5.32 12.44 -15.02
N LEU A 5 6.30 12.72 -15.88
CA LEU A 5 6.17 13.67 -16.99
C LEU A 5 5.27 13.13 -18.11
N GLN A 6 5.21 11.81 -18.29
CA GLN A 6 4.38 11.13 -19.29
C GLN A 6 2.89 11.18 -18.90
N VAL A 7 2.56 10.79 -17.66
CA VAL A 7 1.17 10.84 -17.15
C VAL A 7 0.62 12.28 -17.16
N THR A 8 1.44 13.25 -16.74
CA THR A 8 1.06 14.68 -16.76
C THR A 8 0.82 15.19 -18.18
N ARG A 9 1.59 14.70 -19.16
CA ARG A 9 1.41 15.04 -20.58
C ARG A 9 0.07 14.53 -21.09
N ILE A 10 -0.29 13.28 -20.79
CA ILE A 10 -1.59 12.71 -21.18
C ILE A 10 -2.74 13.49 -20.56
N HIS A 11 -2.67 13.79 -19.26
CA HIS A 11 -3.70 14.57 -18.58
C HIS A 11 -3.96 15.90 -19.31
N ARG A 12 -2.89 16.63 -19.65
CA ARG A 12 -2.98 17.90 -20.38
C ARG A 12 -3.54 17.72 -21.79
N THR A 13 -3.13 16.68 -22.51
CA THR A 13 -3.68 16.36 -23.84
C THR A 13 -5.19 16.06 -23.74
N MET A 14 -5.61 15.30 -22.74
CA MET A 14 -7.03 14.99 -22.48
C MET A 14 -7.85 16.24 -22.11
N GLU A 15 -7.31 17.14 -21.29
CA GLU A 15 -7.93 18.43 -20.97
C GLU A 15 -8.12 19.33 -22.21
N ASN A 16 -7.10 19.40 -23.07
CA ASN A 16 -7.16 20.16 -24.32
C ASN A 16 -8.20 19.58 -25.28
N ASN A 17 -8.33 18.25 -25.35
CA ASN A 17 -9.34 17.58 -26.18
C ASN A 17 -10.78 17.84 -25.66
N GLY A 18 -10.96 18.00 -24.34
CA GLY A 18 -12.26 18.25 -23.71
C GLY A 18 -12.76 19.71 -23.83
N SER A 19 -11.86 20.68 -23.83
CA SER A 19 -12.21 22.11 -23.89
C SER A 19 -12.73 22.57 -25.27
N GLY A 20 -12.42 21.85 -26.35
CA GLY A 20 -12.91 22.13 -27.71
C GLY A 20 -14.38 21.77 -27.97
N GLN A 21 -15.08 21.09 -27.04
CA GLN A 21 -16.46 20.62 -27.26
C GLN A 21 -17.56 21.59 -26.78
N TYR A 22 -17.26 22.53 -25.87
CA TYR A 22 -18.27 23.44 -25.28
C TYR A 22 -18.36 24.81 -25.97
N GLY A 23 -17.57 25.05 -27.02
CA GLY A 23 -17.62 26.27 -27.84
C GLY A 23 -18.57 26.14 -29.03
N SER A 24 -19.88 26.03 -28.79
CA SER A 24 -20.89 26.04 -29.87
C SER A 24 -21.24 27.47 -30.28
N GLY A 25 -20.36 28.11 -31.05
CA GLY A 25 -20.69 29.24 -31.91
C GLY A 25 -20.84 28.74 -33.35
N SER A 26 -22.07 28.73 -33.87
CA SER A 26 -22.42 28.37 -35.26
C SER A 26 -21.49 29.00 -36.29
N SER A 27 -20.72 28.19 -37.04
CA SER A 27 -20.25 28.49 -38.41
C SER A 27 -19.54 27.29 -39.04
N GLY A 28 -20.06 26.82 -40.19
CA GLY A 28 -19.32 26.09 -41.24
C GLY A 28 -18.68 24.75 -40.86
N MET A 29 -19.22 23.64 -41.39
CA MET A 29 -18.56 22.33 -41.38
C MET A 29 -17.27 22.35 -42.22
N ASN A 30 -16.14 22.66 -41.59
CA ASN A 30 -14.82 22.48 -42.18
C ASN A 30 -14.34 21.04 -41.91
N THR A 31 -14.14 20.25 -42.97
CA THR A 31 -13.58 18.88 -42.91
C THR A 31 -12.21 18.82 -42.22
N ASP A 32 -11.47 19.93 -42.25
CA ASP A 32 -10.14 20.11 -41.64
C ASP A 32 -10.17 20.04 -40.10
N PHE A 33 -11.24 20.58 -39.47
CA PHE A 33 -11.41 20.54 -38.02
C PHE A 33 -11.70 19.13 -37.49
N SER A 34 -12.39 18.29 -38.27
CA SER A 34 -12.64 16.90 -37.89
C SER A 34 -11.37 16.05 -37.99
N LEU A 35 -10.55 16.28 -39.02
CA LEU A 35 -9.28 15.57 -39.21
C LEU A 35 -8.32 15.86 -38.04
N ASP A 36 -8.22 17.11 -37.61
CA ASP A 36 -7.40 17.50 -36.46
C ASP A 36 -7.83 16.77 -35.17
N ARG A 37 -9.15 16.63 -34.92
CA ARG A 37 -9.64 15.83 -33.76
C ARG A 37 -9.28 14.35 -33.83
N PHE A 38 -9.32 13.72 -35.01
CA PHE A 38 -8.88 12.32 -35.15
C PHE A 38 -7.39 12.18 -34.86
N THR A 39 -6.56 13.09 -35.37
CA THR A 39 -5.12 13.07 -35.06
C THR A 39 -4.81 13.32 -33.58
N GLN A 40 -5.63 14.12 -32.88
CA GLN A 40 -5.50 14.32 -31.44
C GLN A 40 -5.84 13.04 -30.65
N LEU A 41 -6.83 12.26 -31.08
CA LEU A 41 -7.16 10.96 -30.49
C LEU A 41 -6.06 9.94 -30.75
N GLU A 42 -5.52 9.88 -31.97
CA GLU A 42 -4.37 9.01 -32.32
C GLU A 42 -3.18 9.30 -31.41
N ARG A 43 -2.81 10.58 -31.24
CA ARG A 43 -1.74 10.99 -30.33
C ARG A 43 -1.99 10.57 -28.89
N THR A 44 -3.24 10.62 -28.43
CA THR A 44 -3.59 10.21 -27.06
C THR A 44 -3.43 8.70 -26.89
N LEU A 45 -3.85 7.91 -27.90
CA LEU A 45 -3.67 6.47 -27.95
C LEU A 45 -2.18 6.08 -27.91
N ASP A 46 -1.35 6.75 -28.70
CA ASP A 46 0.10 6.53 -28.72
C ASP A 46 0.72 6.80 -27.34
N GLN A 47 0.29 7.87 -26.66
CA GLN A 47 0.76 8.17 -25.32
C GLN A 47 0.35 7.10 -24.29
N PHE A 48 -0.85 6.52 -24.40
CA PHE A 48 -1.27 5.40 -23.54
C PHE A 48 -0.42 4.14 -23.77
N GLN A 49 -0.09 3.84 -25.03
CA GLN A 49 0.80 2.73 -25.37
C GLN A 49 2.22 2.95 -24.81
N GLU A 50 2.72 4.19 -24.85
CA GLU A 50 4.01 4.57 -24.27
C GLU A 50 4.04 4.31 -22.75
N ILE A 51 2.95 4.61 -22.03
CA ILE A 51 2.84 4.32 -20.60
C ILE A 51 2.83 2.82 -20.33
N ASP A 52 2.10 2.03 -21.12
CA ASP A 52 2.03 0.58 -20.91
C ASP A 52 3.41 -0.09 -21.11
N ALA A 53 4.20 0.40 -22.06
CA ALA A 53 5.59 -0.04 -22.25
C ALA A 53 6.47 0.27 -21.03
N ILE A 54 6.27 1.44 -20.40
CA ILE A 54 7.05 1.90 -19.23
C ILE A 54 6.59 1.21 -17.93
N LYS A 55 5.36 0.68 -17.86
CA LYS A 55 4.82 -0.01 -16.67
C LYS A 55 5.74 -1.08 -16.12
N SER A 56 6.42 -1.83 -17.01
CA SER A 56 7.36 -2.88 -16.63
C SER A 56 8.55 -2.39 -15.79
N GLN A 57 8.92 -1.11 -15.91
CA GLN A 57 10.01 -0.49 -15.13
C GLN A 57 9.67 -0.33 -13.64
N PHE A 58 8.40 -0.48 -13.26
CA PHE A 58 7.91 -0.38 -11.88
C PHE A 58 7.41 -1.72 -11.33
N ALA A 59 7.78 -2.84 -11.96
CA ALA A 59 7.32 -4.17 -11.56
C ALA A 59 7.76 -4.59 -10.15
N ASP A 60 8.82 -3.99 -9.62
CA ASP A 60 9.33 -4.16 -8.26
C ASP A 60 8.51 -3.41 -7.20
N VAL A 61 7.73 -2.39 -7.61
CA VAL A 61 6.90 -1.60 -6.72
C VAL A 61 5.55 -2.28 -6.51
N LYS A 62 5.33 -2.83 -5.31
CA LYS A 62 4.04 -3.41 -4.91
C LYS A 62 3.15 -2.36 -4.26
N VAL A 63 1.98 -2.11 -4.83
CA VAL A 63 0.99 -1.18 -4.28
C VAL A 63 -0.10 -1.96 -3.54
N PRO A 64 -0.36 -1.68 -2.26
CA PRO A 64 -1.45 -2.30 -1.52
C PRO A 64 -2.82 -2.00 -2.14
N LEU A 65 -3.68 -3.01 -2.26
CA LEU A 65 -5.03 -2.83 -2.82
C LEU A 65 -5.91 -1.92 -1.96
N GLU A 66 -5.72 -1.93 -0.64
CA GLU A 66 -6.40 -1.05 0.31
C GLU A 66 -6.21 0.43 -0.02
N LEU A 67 -5.09 0.80 -0.67
CA LEU A 67 -4.84 2.17 -1.10
C LEU A 67 -5.81 2.65 -2.19
N LEU A 68 -6.37 1.73 -3.00
CA LEU A 68 -7.31 2.07 -4.07
C LEU A 68 -8.57 2.74 -3.54
N GLU A 69 -9.02 2.39 -2.33
CA GLU A 69 -10.18 3.03 -1.70
C GLU A 69 -9.92 4.51 -1.38
N TYR A 70 -8.69 4.85 -1.00
CA TYR A 70 -8.29 6.24 -0.76
C TYR A 70 -8.24 7.02 -2.08
N LEU A 71 -7.71 6.41 -3.14
CA LEU A 71 -7.67 7.03 -4.46
C LEU A 71 -9.07 7.26 -5.04
N ASN A 72 -9.94 6.25 -4.99
CA ASN A 72 -11.31 6.34 -5.50
C ASN A 72 -12.17 7.36 -4.75
N SER A 73 -11.89 7.58 -3.47
CA SER A 73 -12.55 8.61 -2.66
C SER A 73 -11.90 9.99 -2.74
N GLY A 74 -10.84 10.16 -3.55
CA GLY A 74 -10.11 11.43 -3.70
C GLY A 74 -9.29 11.82 -2.48
N LYS A 75 -9.03 10.90 -1.55
CA LYS A 75 -8.18 11.13 -0.37
C LYS A 75 -6.70 11.10 -0.75
N ASN A 76 -5.90 11.85 0.01
CA ASN A 76 -4.45 11.84 -0.16
C ASN A 76 -3.87 10.46 0.22
N PRO A 77 -3.12 9.77 -0.68
CA PRO A 77 -2.45 8.50 -0.43
C PRO A 77 -1.53 8.49 0.81
N HIS A 78 -0.95 9.63 1.17
CA HIS A 78 -0.09 9.74 2.34
C HIS A 78 -0.82 9.50 3.67
N ILE A 79 -2.15 9.67 3.69
CA ILE A 79 -2.98 9.37 4.86
C ILE A 79 -2.94 7.86 5.14
N PHE A 80 -3.09 7.03 4.11
CA PHE A 80 -2.98 5.57 4.24
C PHE A 80 -1.63 5.16 4.84
N THR A 81 -0.53 5.72 4.32
CA THR A 81 0.81 5.45 4.85
C THR A 81 0.90 5.80 6.33
N ARG A 82 0.39 6.97 6.73
CA ARG A 82 0.37 7.40 8.13
C ARG A 82 -0.44 6.43 9.01
N GLU A 83 -1.64 6.06 8.58
CA GLU A 83 -2.52 5.17 9.33
C GLU A 83 -1.92 3.77 9.48
N MET A 84 -1.27 3.24 8.44
CA MET A 84 -0.59 1.95 8.50
C MET A 84 0.58 1.95 9.48
N LEU A 85 1.38 3.02 9.49
CA LEU A 85 2.47 3.16 10.45
C LEU A 85 1.94 3.23 11.89
N LEU A 86 0.88 4.00 12.13
CA LEU A 86 0.27 4.12 13.44
C LEU A 86 -0.34 2.80 13.91
N ARG A 87 -1.12 2.14 13.05
CA ARG A 87 -1.73 0.82 13.35
C ARG A 87 -0.66 -0.22 13.67
N THR A 88 0.42 -0.24 12.90
CA THR A 88 1.55 -1.16 13.14
C THR A 88 2.24 -0.87 14.46
N SER A 89 2.48 0.40 14.77
CA SER A 89 3.07 0.82 16.04
C SER A 89 2.20 0.45 17.23
N GLU A 90 0.90 0.69 17.14
CA GLU A 90 -0.06 0.31 18.18
C GLU A 90 -0.10 -1.21 18.38
N LYS A 91 -0.12 -1.98 17.28
CA LYS A 91 -0.11 -3.43 17.35
C LYS A 91 1.17 -3.99 17.98
N ASN A 92 2.32 -3.41 17.63
CA ASN A 92 3.61 -3.78 18.24
C ASN A 92 3.62 -3.49 19.73
N ARG A 93 3.10 -2.33 20.16
CA ARG A 93 2.97 -1.99 21.58
C ARG A 93 2.05 -2.98 22.31
N GLU A 94 0.90 -3.30 21.73
CA GLU A 94 -0.06 -4.27 22.28
C GLU A 94 0.57 -5.65 22.44
N VAL A 95 1.24 -6.16 21.40
CA VAL A 95 1.89 -7.48 21.42
C VAL A 95 3.05 -7.52 22.43
N ASN A 96 3.87 -6.46 22.49
CA ASN A 96 4.93 -6.38 23.48
C ASN A 96 4.40 -6.35 24.92
N GLY A 97 3.31 -5.60 25.17
CA GLY A 97 2.63 -5.60 26.47
C GLY A 97 2.10 -6.99 26.84
N LYS A 98 1.53 -7.73 25.88
CA LYS A 98 1.12 -9.13 26.09
C LYS A 98 2.32 -10.01 26.45
N ILE A 99 3.42 -9.91 25.71
CA ILE A 99 4.65 -10.69 25.98
C ILE A 99 5.16 -10.40 27.40
N GLU A 100 5.18 -9.13 27.81
CA GLU A 100 5.62 -8.74 29.16
C GLU A 100 4.71 -9.34 30.25
N VAL A 101 3.38 -9.23 30.08
CA VAL A 101 2.41 -9.79 31.03
C VAL A 101 2.54 -11.32 31.11
N TYR A 102 2.62 -12.02 29.97
CA TYR A 102 2.81 -13.47 29.97
C TYR A 102 4.14 -13.89 30.61
N THR A 103 5.20 -13.11 30.41
CA THR A 103 6.51 -13.37 31.02
C THR A 103 6.46 -13.22 32.53
N LYS A 104 5.84 -12.14 33.03
CA LYS A 104 5.62 -11.91 34.47
C LYS A 104 4.71 -12.97 35.10
N PHE A 105 3.59 -13.28 34.45
CA PHE A 105 2.66 -14.32 34.89
C PHE A 105 3.34 -15.67 34.99
N ARG A 106 4.13 -16.05 33.98
CA ARG A 106 4.93 -17.28 33.97
C ARG A 106 5.91 -17.33 35.13
N ALA A 107 6.63 -16.24 35.42
CA ALA A 107 7.57 -16.19 36.53
C ALA A 107 6.86 -16.36 37.88
N ASN A 108 5.76 -15.63 38.09
CA ASN A 108 4.97 -15.73 39.33
C ASN A 108 4.38 -17.13 39.51
N LEU A 109 3.81 -17.72 38.45
CA LEU A 109 3.23 -19.05 38.50
C LEU A 109 4.30 -20.11 38.86
N LEU A 110 5.49 -20.02 38.27
CA LEU A 110 6.60 -20.93 38.61
C LEU A 110 7.09 -20.73 40.05
N ASN A 111 7.05 -19.50 40.57
CA ASN A 111 7.41 -19.23 41.95
C ASN A 111 6.43 -19.86 42.94
N GLU A 112 5.12 -19.62 42.75
CA GLU A 112 4.06 -20.19 43.60
C GLU A 112 4.08 -21.73 43.55
N LEU A 113 4.15 -22.32 42.35
CA LEU A 113 4.21 -23.77 42.21
C LEU A 113 5.52 -24.35 42.74
N GLY A 114 6.62 -23.59 42.72
CA GLY A 114 7.89 -24.02 43.32
C GLY A 114 7.81 -24.18 44.83
N HIS A 115 6.92 -23.45 45.50
CA HIS A 115 6.64 -23.63 46.92
C HIS A 115 5.69 -24.80 47.21
N GLU A 116 4.67 -24.99 46.38
CA GLU A 116 3.63 -26.01 46.60
C GLU A 116 4.06 -27.42 46.15
N VAL A 117 4.76 -27.53 45.01
CA VAL A 117 5.10 -28.79 44.32
C VAL A 117 6.52 -28.73 43.70
N PRO A 118 7.58 -28.72 44.54
CA PRO A 118 8.95 -28.50 44.07
C PRO A 118 9.48 -29.59 43.14
N GLU A 119 9.18 -30.87 43.39
CA GLU A 119 9.70 -31.99 42.57
C GLU A 119 9.15 -31.98 41.14
N GLU A 120 7.87 -31.67 40.96
CA GLU A 120 7.21 -31.58 39.66
C GLU A 120 7.73 -30.41 38.85
N ILE A 121 8.00 -29.26 39.49
CA ILE A 121 8.54 -28.07 38.84
C ILE A 121 9.96 -28.30 38.35
N LEU A 122 10.82 -28.98 39.13
CA LEU A 122 12.15 -29.39 38.69
C LEU A 122 12.09 -30.23 37.40
N LYS A 123 11.23 -31.26 37.36
CA LYS A 123 11.03 -32.10 36.17
C LYS A 123 10.52 -31.27 34.97
N TYR A 124 9.59 -30.34 35.19
CA TYR A 124 9.09 -29.44 34.14
C TYR A 124 10.19 -28.55 33.55
N LEU A 125 11.01 -27.95 34.41
CA LEU A 125 12.09 -27.05 34.00
C LEU A 125 13.12 -27.80 33.15
N ASP A 126 13.52 -29.01 33.53
CA ASP A 126 14.47 -29.82 32.75
C ASP A 126 13.97 -30.07 31.31
N ILE A 127 12.69 -30.47 31.17
CA ILE A 127 12.07 -30.70 29.85
C ILE A 127 11.99 -29.40 29.04
N ARG A 128 11.68 -28.28 29.70
CA ARG A 128 11.54 -26.98 29.03
C ARG A 128 12.87 -26.40 28.59
N HIS A 129 13.90 -26.47 29.42
CA HIS A 129 15.25 -25.97 29.10
C HIS A 129 15.83 -26.69 27.87
N MET A 130 15.56 -28.00 27.74
CA MET A 130 15.87 -28.76 26.51
C MET A 130 15.14 -28.20 25.27
N LYS A 131 13.86 -27.82 25.40
CA LYS A 131 13.06 -27.31 24.27
C LYS A 131 13.43 -25.89 23.86
N GLU A 132 13.93 -25.04 24.76
CA GLU A 132 14.38 -23.68 24.41
C GLU A 132 15.75 -23.67 23.72
N GLY A 133 16.65 -24.61 24.05
CA GLY A 133 17.93 -24.78 23.36
C GLY A 133 17.80 -25.19 21.89
N ASN A 134 16.77 -25.95 21.55
CA ASN A 134 16.53 -26.47 20.19
C ASN A 134 15.78 -25.50 19.26
N ARG A 135 15.40 -24.31 19.73
CA ARG A 135 14.71 -23.27 18.94
C ARG A 135 15.66 -22.17 18.42
N LYS A 136 16.97 -22.34 18.59
CA LYS A 136 18.01 -21.45 18.06
C LYS A 136 18.59 -22.01 16.78
#